data_AF-A0A4P6JUA3-F1
#
_entry.id   AF-A0A4P6JUA3-F1
#
_cell.length_a   1.000
_cell.length_b   1.000
_cell.length_c   1.000
_cell.angle_alpha   90.00
_cell.angle_beta   90.00
_cell.angle_gamma   90.00
#
_symmetry.space_group_name_H-M   'P 1'
#
loop_
_entity.id
_entity.type
_entity.pdbx_description
1 polymer ?
#
loop_
_entity_poly.entity_id
_entity_poly.type
_entity_poly.pdbx_seq_one_letter_code
_entity_poly.pdbx_strand_id
1 'polypeptide(L)'
;MSLEAEEDWEVTADGLYIATRGFLERRGYCCGNRCRNCPYVNWRNQPTWKPVDPAYVHYTRVSSRSVAGAQAMLHHHERELAQCSSRKKGYHQAMIKHYTLLLERWGQKKYGEDR
;
A
#
# COMPACT_ATOMS: atom_id res chain seq x y z
N MET A 1 -31.40 -0.64 7.37
CA MET A 1 -30.51 -0.46 6.20
C MET A 1 -29.52 -1.61 6.23
N SER A 2 -29.72 -2.62 5.38
CA SER A 2 -28.79 -3.74 5.30
C SER A 2 -27.51 -3.23 4.65
N LEU A 3 -26.43 -3.23 5.41
CA LEU A 3 -25.08 -3.09 4.87
C LEU A 3 -24.84 -4.38 4.09
N GLU A 4 -24.97 -4.34 2.76
CA GLU A 4 -24.52 -5.46 1.95
C GLU A 4 -23.06 -5.71 2.30
N ALA A 5 -22.77 -6.90 2.84
CA ALA A 5 -21.42 -7.29 3.18
C ALA A 5 -20.61 -7.30 1.89
N GLU A 6 -19.66 -6.36 1.75
CA GLU A 6 -18.75 -6.33 0.62
C GLU A 6 -18.03 -7.68 0.53
N GLU A 7 -18.20 -8.39 -0.58
CA GLU A 7 -17.61 -9.71 -0.77
C GLU A 7 -16.08 -9.66 -0.62
N ASP A 8 -15.49 -10.65 0.05
CA ASP A 8 -14.04 -10.70 0.29
C ASP A 8 -13.24 -11.10 -0.96
N TRP A 9 -13.91 -11.73 -1.93
CA TRP A 9 -13.27 -12.36 -3.09
C TRP A 9 -14.05 -12.09 -4.37
N GLU A 10 -13.31 -11.72 -5.42
CA GLU A 10 -13.77 -11.80 -6.80
C GLU A 10 -13.28 -13.12 -7.40
N VAL A 11 -14.18 -13.89 -8.01
CA VAL A 11 -13.82 -15.11 -8.76
C VAL A 11 -13.78 -14.78 -10.25
N THR A 12 -12.63 -14.99 -10.90
CA THR A 12 -12.51 -14.77 -12.35
C THR A 12 -13.19 -15.88 -13.14
N ALA A 13 -13.43 -15.65 -14.44
CA ALA A 13 -13.95 -16.68 -15.35
C ALA A 13 -13.06 -17.94 -15.39
N ASP A 14 -11.75 -17.80 -15.13
CA ASP A 14 -10.78 -18.90 -15.06
C ASP A 14 -10.71 -19.57 -13.68
N GLY A 15 -11.61 -19.22 -12.75
CA GLY A 15 -11.67 -19.79 -11.40
C GLY A 15 -10.60 -19.27 -10.42
N LEU A 16 -9.95 -18.14 -10.72
CA LEU A 16 -8.97 -17.53 -9.81
C LEU A 16 -9.68 -16.66 -8.76
N TYR A 17 -9.27 -16.82 -7.50
CA TYR A 17 -9.74 -15.99 -6.39
C TYR A 17 -8.86 -14.76 -6.23
N ILE A 18 -9.47 -13.58 -6.34
CA ILE A 18 -8.81 -12.29 -6.17
C ILE A 18 -9.41 -11.61 -4.96
N ALA A 19 -8.60 -11.39 -3.92
CA ALA A 19 -9.05 -10.66 -2.74
C ALA A 19 -9.50 -9.23 -3.11
N THR A 20 -10.66 -8.82 -2.63
CA THR A 20 -11.20 -7.48 -2.85
C THR A 20 -10.38 -6.43 -2.11
N ARG A 21 -10.55 -5.17 -2.52
CA ARG A 21 -9.90 -4.06 -1.82
C ARG A 21 -10.34 -4.00 -0.35
N GLY A 22 -11.64 -4.10 -0.06
CA GLY A 22 -12.17 -4.05 1.30
C GLY A 22 -11.58 -5.12 2.21
N PHE A 23 -11.46 -6.36 1.74
CA PHE A 23 -10.76 -7.42 2.48
C PHE A 23 -9.30 -7.06 2.76
N LEU A 24 -8.57 -6.56 1.75
CA LEU A 24 -7.16 -6.19 1.90
C LEU A 24 -6.95 -5.01 2.84
N GLU A 25 -7.89 -4.05 2.91
CA GLU A 25 -7.88 -2.96 3.90
C GLU A 25 -8.10 -3.50 5.32
N ARG A 26 -9.11 -4.35 5.54
CA ARG A 26 -9.35 -5.01 6.83
C ARG A 26 -8.17 -5.85 7.32
N ARG A 27 -7.44 -6.49 6.39
CA ARG A 27 -6.20 -7.25 6.69
C ARG A 27 -5.11 -6.35 7.30
N GLY A 28 -5.05 -5.09 6.89
CA GLY A 28 -4.20 -4.06 7.45
C GLY A 28 -2.72 -4.05 7.03
N TYR A 29 -2.27 -4.91 6.13
CA TYR A 29 -0.90 -4.88 5.61
C TYR A 29 -0.73 -5.48 4.21
N CYS A 30 0.38 -5.12 3.55
CA CYS A 30 0.75 -5.67 2.24
C CYS A 30 1.43 -7.05 2.38
N CYS A 31 0.89 -8.06 1.70
CA CYS A 31 1.48 -9.40 1.63
C CYS A 31 2.66 -9.53 0.65
N GLY A 32 2.90 -8.53 -0.22
CA GLY A 32 4.01 -8.54 -1.18
C GLY A 32 3.72 -9.26 -2.50
N ASN A 33 2.50 -9.76 -2.72
CA ASN A 33 2.13 -10.49 -3.95
C ASN A 33 1.90 -9.60 -5.17
N ARG A 34 2.02 -8.27 -5.04
CA ARG A 34 1.81 -7.31 -6.14
C ARG A 34 0.43 -7.42 -6.80
N CYS A 35 -0.60 -7.73 -6.00
CA CYS A 35 -1.97 -7.89 -6.48
C CYS A 35 -2.54 -6.56 -7.00
N ARG A 36 -3.48 -6.65 -7.95
CA ARG A 36 -4.13 -5.48 -8.56
C ARG A 36 -4.94 -4.63 -7.57
N ASN A 37 -5.47 -5.26 -6.53
CA ASN A 37 -6.32 -4.62 -5.52
C ASN A 37 -5.53 -4.11 -4.31
N CYS A 38 -4.18 -4.19 -4.32
CA CYS A 38 -3.36 -3.79 -3.19
C CYS A 38 -3.59 -2.31 -2.83
N PRO A 39 -4.13 -1.99 -1.64
CA PRO A 39 -4.42 -0.61 -1.27
C PRO A 39 -3.20 0.09 -0.67
N TYR A 40 -2.11 -0.65 -0.40
CA TYR A 40 -0.93 -0.12 0.26
C TYR A 40 0.16 0.36 -0.71
N VAL A 41 0.44 -0.40 -1.77
CA VAL A 41 1.49 -0.05 -2.74
C VAL A 41 0.93 -0.08 -4.15
N ASN A 42 1.17 0.99 -4.91
CA ASN A 42 0.75 1.08 -6.31
C ASN A 42 1.67 0.26 -7.23
N TRP A 43 1.65 -1.06 -7.07
CA TRP A 43 2.53 -1.99 -7.79
C TRP A 43 2.42 -1.92 -9.31
N ARG A 44 1.26 -1.50 -9.82
CA ARG A 44 0.95 -1.45 -11.24
C ARG A 44 1.05 -0.03 -11.81
N ASN A 45 1.51 0.94 -11.01
CA ASN A 45 1.58 2.36 -11.37
C ASN A 45 0.28 2.88 -12.02
N GLN A 46 -0.87 2.48 -11.47
CA GLN A 46 -2.17 2.83 -12.00
C GLN A 46 -2.50 4.28 -11.61
N PRO A 47 -2.87 5.15 -12.56
CA PRO A 47 -3.20 6.56 -12.28
C PRO A 47 -4.44 6.74 -11.39
N THR A 48 -5.37 5.77 -11.45
CA THR A 48 -6.62 5.78 -10.68
C THR A 48 -6.50 5.09 -9.32
N TRP A 49 -5.32 4.55 -9.00
CA TRP A 49 -5.07 3.90 -7.72
C TRP A 49 -5.16 4.92 -6.58
N LYS A 50 -5.79 4.50 -5.47
CA LYS A 50 -5.91 5.31 -4.26
C LYS A 50 -5.20 4.62 -3.09
N PRO A 51 -4.42 5.35 -2.28
CA PRO A 51 -3.83 4.79 -1.07
C PRO A 51 -4.93 4.40 -0.09
N VAL A 52 -4.63 3.42 0.76
CA VAL A 52 -5.47 3.04 1.90
C VAL A 52 -5.61 4.21 2.88
N ASP A 53 -6.73 4.26 3.59
CA ASP A 53 -6.86 5.16 4.74
C ASP A 53 -5.81 4.77 5.81
N PRO A 54 -5.06 5.75 6.36
CA PRO A 54 -4.14 5.52 7.48
C PRO A 54 -4.73 4.70 8.63
N ALA A 55 -6.02 4.77 8.92
CA ALA A 55 -6.66 4.00 9.99
C ALA A 55 -6.56 2.48 9.80
N TYR A 56 -6.48 1.99 8.56
CA TYR A 56 -6.37 0.56 8.27
C TYR A 56 -4.93 0.05 8.24
N VAL A 57 -3.90 0.89 8.33
CA VAL A 57 -2.51 0.41 8.27
C VAL A 57 -2.08 -0.17 9.62
N HIS A 58 -1.95 -1.48 9.75
CA HIS A 58 -1.53 -2.11 11.00
C HIS A 58 -0.03 -1.98 11.25
N TYR A 59 0.34 -1.90 12.54
CA TYR A 59 1.72 -2.11 12.98
C TYR A 59 2.04 -3.60 12.94
N THR A 60 2.85 -4.04 11.99
CA THR A 60 3.18 -5.45 11.82
C THR A 60 4.45 -5.63 11.02
N ARG A 61 5.15 -6.75 11.23
CA ARG A 61 6.20 -7.17 10.29
C ARG A 61 5.56 -7.59 8.97
N VAL A 62 6.17 -7.18 7.87
CA VAL A 62 5.80 -7.56 6.51
C VAL A 62 7.00 -8.16 5.79
N SER A 63 6.78 -8.74 4.62
CA SER A 63 7.88 -9.27 3.81
C SER A 63 8.84 -8.16 3.38
N SER A 64 10.12 -8.49 3.18
CA SER A 64 11.12 -7.57 2.62
C SER A 64 10.67 -6.97 1.29
N ARG A 65 9.91 -7.74 0.49
CA ARG A 65 9.32 -7.26 -0.76
C ARG A 65 8.29 -6.14 -0.53
N SER A 66 7.45 -6.24 0.49
CA SER A 66 6.50 -5.17 0.83
C SER A 66 7.23 -3.89 1.25
N VAL A 67 8.28 -4.01 2.07
CA VAL A 67 9.13 -2.87 2.48
C VAL A 67 9.81 -2.23 1.26
N ALA A 68 10.46 -3.04 0.42
CA ALA A 68 11.16 -2.57 -0.77
C ALA A 68 10.19 -1.87 -1.75
N GLY A 69 8.95 -2.35 -1.86
CA GLY A 69 7.91 -1.69 -2.65
C GLY A 69 7.56 -0.29 -2.17
N ALA A 70 7.33 -0.15 -0.86
CA ALA A 70 7.04 1.15 -0.24
C ALA A 70 8.22 2.11 -0.37
N GLN A 71 9.46 1.63 -0.17
CA GLN A 71 10.69 2.42 -0.36
C GLN A 71 10.84 2.91 -1.81
N ALA A 72 10.65 2.02 -2.79
CA ALA A 72 10.77 2.38 -4.20
C ALA A 72 9.76 3.45 -4.61
N MET A 73 8.50 3.32 -4.15
CA MET A 73 7.47 4.31 -4.43
C MET A 73 7.72 5.63 -3.70
N LEU A 74 8.15 5.60 -2.44
CA LEU A 74 8.56 6.81 -1.71
C LEU A 74 9.61 7.58 -2.51
N HIS A 75 10.71 6.91 -2.89
CA HIS A 75 11.78 7.51 -3.66
C HIS A 75 11.30 8.08 -5.01
N HIS A 76 10.41 7.37 -5.70
CA HIS A 76 9.79 7.88 -6.92
C HIS A 76 9.05 9.20 -6.67
N HIS A 77 8.18 9.27 -5.66
CA HIS A 77 7.41 10.50 -5.40
C HIS A 77 8.28 11.64 -4.87
N GLU A 78 9.35 11.37 -4.12
CA GLU A 78 10.34 12.37 -3.73
C GLU A 78 11.04 12.99 -4.95
N ARG A 79 11.48 12.15 -5.89
CA ARG A 79 12.10 12.59 -7.14
C ARG A 79 11.15 13.44 -7.99
N GLU A 80 9.93 12.97 -8.18
CA GLU A 80 8.93 13.71 -8.95
C GLU A 80 8.55 15.04 -8.28
N LEU A 81 8.46 15.07 -6.94
CA LEU A 81 8.21 16.31 -6.20
C LEU A 81 9.31 17.35 -6.42
N ALA A 82 10.58 16.91 -6.42
CA ALA A 82 11.74 17.77 -6.65
C ALA A 82 11.76 18.36 -8.09
N GLN A 83 11.19 17.65 -9.06
CA GLN A 83 11.21 18.02 -10.48
C GLN A 83 9.92 18.71 -10.97
N CYS A 84 8.84 18.67 -10.18
CA CYS A 84 7.54 19.21 -10.58
C CYS A 84 7.42 20.73 -10.40
N SER A 85 6.86 21.44 -11.40
CA SER A 85 6.67 22.90 -11.37
C SER A 85 5.49 23.38 -10.49
N SER A 86 4.30 22.75 -10.49
CA SER A 86 3.23 23.16 -9.54
C SER A 86 2.08 22.16 -9.31
N ARG A 87 1.26 21.84 -10.32
CA ARG A 87 -0.08 21.24 -10.14
C ARG A 87 -0.08 19.82 -9.54
N LYS A 88 1.02 19.07 -9.65
CA LYS A 88 1.14 17.71 -9.09
C LYS A 88 1.81 17.65 -7.72
N LYS A 89 2.34 18.78 -7.19
CA LYS A 89 3.08 18.79 -5.91
C LYS A 89 2.27 18.21 -4.76
N GLY A 90 1.00 18.61 -4.63
CA GLY A 90 0.11 18.09 -3.58
C GLY A 90 -0.11 16.57 -3.66
N TYR A 91 -0.20 16.02 -4.87
CA TYR A 91 -0.29 14.57 -5.07
C TYR A 91 0.99 13.85 -4.60
N HIS A 92 2.16 14.29 -5.05
CA HIS A 92 3.42 13.66 -4.64
C HIS A 92 3.66 13.79 -3.13
N GLN A 93 3.31 14.94 -2.53
CA GLN A 93 3.37 15.12 -1.07
C GLN A 93 2.44 14.15 -0.33
N ALA A 94 1.21 13.95 -0.81
CA ALA A 94 0.28 12.99 -0.21
C ALA A 94 0.81 11.55 -0.31
N MET A 95 1.39 11.17 -1.46
CA MET A 95 1.98 9.85 -1.65
C MET A 95 3.24 9.64 -0.79
N ILE A 96 4.09 10.65 -0.64
CA ILE A 96 5.24 10.61 0.28
C ILE A 96 4.75 10.31 1.70
N LYS A 97 3.79 11.10 2.22
CA LYS A 97 3.20 10.87 3.56
C LYS A 97 2.66 9.45 3.71
N HIS A 98 1.96 8.95 2.70
CA HIS A 98 1.44 7.59 2.66
C HIS A 98 2.55 6.54 2.77
N TYR A 99 3.58 6.60 1.92
CA TYR A 99 4.65 5.59 1.93
C TYR A 99 5.55 5.68 3.16
N THR A 100 5.79 6.89 3.70
CA THR A 100 6.46 7.07 4.99
C THR A 100 5.68 6.38 6.11
N LEU A 101 4.35 6.58 6.18
CA LEU A 101 3.50 5.92 7.17
C LEU A 101 3.59 4.39 7.09
N LEU A 102 3.57 3.81 5.89
CA LEU A 102 3.71 2.36 5.73
C LEU A 102 5.04 1.87 6.31
N LEU A 103 6.13 2.57 6.00
CA LEU A 103 7.47 2.19 6.47
C LEU A 103 7.63 2.33 7.97
N GLU A 104 7.01 3.35 8.59
CA GLU A 104 6.97 3.50 10.04
C GLU A 104 6.23 2.33 10.72
N ARG A 105 5.05 1.97 10.20
CA ARG A 105 4.21 0.91 10.80
C ARG A 105 4.71 -0.49 10.50
N TRP A 106 5.38 -0.68 9.38
CA TRP A 106 5.97 -1.96 9.00
C TRP A 106 7.44 -2.13 9.45
N GLY A 107 8.02 -1.08 10.01
CA GLY A 107 9.46 -0.92 10.27
C GLY A 107 9.94 -1.24 11.68
N GLN A 108 9.38 -2.23 12.37
CA GLN A 108 10.01 -2.71 13.61
C GLN A 108 11.25 -3.55 13.30
N LYS A 109 12.44 -2.94 13.48
CA LYS A 109 13.71 -3.65 13.73
C LYS A 109 13.47 -4.73 14.80
N LYS A 110 14.11 -5.90 14.67
CA LYS A 110 14.34 -6.74 15.85
C LYS A 110 15.11 -5.91 16.87
N TYR A 111 14.60 -5.77 18.09
CA TYR A 111 15.49 -5.56 19.23
C TYR A 111 16.35 -6.84 19.36
N GLY A 112 17.66 -6.75 19.16
CA GLY A 112 18.62 -7.82 19.48
C GLY A 112 19.23 -8.61 18.31
N GLU A 113 19.67 -7.96 17.24
CA GLU A 113 20.61 -8.59 16.27
C GLU A 113 21.84 -7.69 16.13
N ASP A 114 22.51 -7.54 17.27
CA ASP A 114 23.91 -7.13 17.48
C ASP A 114 24.28 -7.68 18.87
N ARG A 115 24.59 -8.97 18.92
CA ARG A 115 25.41 -9.62 19.96
C ARG A 115 25.75 -11.06 19.54
#